data_AF-A0A2E5X6Y1-F1
#
_entry.id   AF-A0A2E5X6Y1-F1
#
_cell.length_a   1.000
_cell.length_b   1.000
_cell.length_c   1.000
_cell.angle_alpha   90.00
_cell.angle_beta   90.00
_cell.angle_gamma   90.00
#
_symmetry.space_group_name_H-M   'P 1'
#
loop_
_entity.id
_entity.type
_entity.pdbx_description
1 polymer ?
#
loop_
_entity_poly.entity_id
_entity_poly.type
_entity_poly.pdbx_seq_one_letter_code
_entity_poly.pdbx_strand_id
1 'polypeptide(L)'
;MSPRRALAGFLLAILWFLSPGLPGSATRADLPALRRVLGPLAGLAASAQWVRADLALEAGREDLAWSRAERALALDPSATDGWYYLARHLALDRSAADRCPDQAQRAHWFRLGLAVLKRGEAHAANPAELVLDRGLLLAWLGSLPEGEIPWPGGAAGAWGQARQAFLRAAELGHPQSAELAERATLVMEEIIRARDRR
;
A
#
# COMPACT_ATOMS: atom_id res chain seq x y z
N MET A 1 -15.15 -9.49 -34.45
CA MET A 1 -14.22 -10.30 -33.62
C MET A 1 -14.51 -11.77 -33.88
N SER A 2 -13.54 -12.62 -34.24
CA SER A 2 -13.85 -14.03 -34.51
C SER A 2 -14.10 -14.80 -33.20
N PRO A 3 -15.07 -15.73 -33.17
CA PRO A 3 -15.43 -16.47 -31.96
C PRO A 3 -14.25 -17.26 -31.37
N ARG A 4 -13.29 -17.66 -32.20
CA ARG A 4 -12.05 -18.33 -31.77
C ARG A 4 -11.13 -17.43 -30.93
N ARG A 5 -11.10 -16.12 -31.20
CA ARG A 5 -10.30 -15.16 -30.42
C ARG A 5 -10.94 -14.87 -29.05
N ALA A 6 -12.26 -14.84 -28.98
CA ALA A 6 -12.99 -14.66 -27.72
C ALA A 6 -12.81 -15.88 -26.78
N LEU A 7 -12.88 -17.09 -27.34
CA LEU A 7 -12.68 -18.33 -26.57
C LEU A 7 -11.25 -18.48 -26.03
N ALA A 8 -10.24 -18.12 -26.83
CA ALA A 8 -8.84 -18.14 -26.41
C ALA A 8 -8.55 -17.13 -25.28
N GLY A 9 -9.13 -15.91 -25.36
CA GLY A 9 -9.03 -14.92 -24.28
C GLY A 9 -9.70 -15.37 -22.98
N PHE A 10 -10.86 -16.04 -23.08
CA PHE A 10 -11.57 -16.58 -21.93
C PHE A 10 -10.81 -17.74 -21.26
N LEU A 11 -10.22 -18.65 -22.05
CA LEU A 11 -9.40 -19.75 -21.53
C LEU A 11 -8.10 -19.25 -20.90
N LEU A 12 -7.45 -18.23 -21.47
CA LEU A 12 -6.28 -17.58 -20.86
C LEU A 12 -6.63 -16.87 -19.55
N ALA A 13 -7.79 -16.22 -19.47
CA ALA A 13 -8.29 -15.61 -18.24
C ALA A 13 -8.54 -16.68 -17.15
N ILE A 14 -9.12 -17.83 -17.51
CA ILE A 14 -9.33 -18.97 -16.59
C ILE A 14 -8.00 -19.57 -16.12
N LEU A 15 -7.07 -19.82 -17.04
CA LEU A 15 -5.74 -20.38 -16.74
C LEU A 15 -4.93 -19.43 -15.85
N TRP A 16 -5.03 -18.11 -16.05
CA TRP A 16 -4.39 -17.12 -15.18
C TRP A 16 -5.09 -17.00 -13.81
N PHE A 17 -6.42 -17.02 -13.79
CA PHE A 17 -7.24 -17.00 -12.58
C PHE A 17 -6.92 -18.17 -11.64
N LEU A 18 -6.70 -19.35 -12.23
CA LEU A 18 -6.36 -20.61 -11.54
C LEU A 18 -4.86 -20.76 -11.25
N SER A 19 -3.98 -19.99 -11.88
CA SER A 19 -2.53 -20.17 -11.71
C SER A 19 -2.09 -19.78 -10.28
N PRO A 20 -1.47 -20.70 -9.51
CA PRO A 20 -0.78 -20.37 -8.27
C PRO A 20 0.43 -19.51 -8.64
N GLY A 21 0.45 -18.25 -8.21
CA GLY A 21 1.53 -17.33 -8.57
C GLY A 21 2.88 -17.84 -8.10
N LEU A 22 3.82 -17.97 -9.04
CA LEU A 22 5.24 -18.06 -8.71
C LEU A 22 5.66 -16.74 -8.04
N PRO A 23 6.34 -16.78 -6.89
CA PRO A 23 6.90 -15.56 -6.29
C PRO A 23 7.94 -14.95 -7.24
N GLY A 24 7.83 -13.65 -7.50
CA GLY A 24 8.84 -12.88 -8.23
C GLY A 24 8.59 -12.59 -9.72
N SER A 25 7.51 -13.06 -10.34
CA SER A 25 7.25 -12.84 -11.79
C SER A 25 6.14 -11.83 -12.13
N ALA A 26 5.54 -11.16 -11.14
CA ALA A 26 4.54 -10.12 -11.38
C ALA A 26 5.13 -8.79 -11.87
N THR A 27 6.42 -8.75 -12.19
CA THR A 27 7.07 -7.66 -12.91
C THR A 27 6.74 -7.77 -14.41
N ARG A 28 5.84 -6.91 -14.88
CA ARG A 28 5.55 -6.61 -16.31
C ARG A 28 4.75 -7.65 -17.12
N ALA A 29 3.58 -8.08 -16.65
CA ALA A 29 2.54 -8.51 -17.60
C ALA A 29 1.63 -7.31 -17.91
N ASP A 30 1.47 -6.96 -19.20
CA ASP A 30 0.78 -5.77 -19.70
C ASP A 30 -0.64 -5.56 -19.11
N LEU A 31 -0.67 -4.77 -18.04
CA LEU A 31 -1.81 -4.37 -17.22
C LEU A 31 -3.00 -3.75 -18.00
N PRO A 32 -2.81 -3.02 -19.11
CA PRO A 32 -3.94 -2.43 -19.86
C PRO A 32 -4.78 -3.47 -20.63
N ALA A 33 -4.21 -4.62 -20.99
CA ALA A 33 -4.88 -5.59 -21.86
C ALA A 33 -5.96 -6.37 -21.12
N LEU A 34 -5.70 -6.75 -19.86
CA LEU A 34 -6.63 -7.57 -19.07
C LEU A 34 -7.89 -6.78 -18.68
N ARG A 35 -7.75 -5.50 -18.31
CA ARG A 35 -8.88 -4.60 -18.01
C ARG A 35 -9.78 -4.41 -19.24
N ARG A 36 -9.19 -4.28 -20.43
CA ARG A 36 -9.96 -4.19 -21.69
C ARG A 36 -10.73 -5.48 -21.99
N VAL A 37 -10.22 -6.64 -21.56
CA VAL A 37 -10.84 -7.95 -21.81
C VAL A 37 -11.93 -8.25 -20.78
N LEU A 38 -11.73 -7.93 -19.50
CA LEU A 38 -12.68 -8.21 -18.43
C LEU A 38 -13.80 -7.16 -18.32
N GLY A 39 -13.55 -5.92 -18.77
CA GLY A 39 -14.55 -4.85 -18.81
C GLY A 39 -15.33 -4.71 -17.48
N PRO A 40 -16.67 -4.78 -17.48
CA PRO A 40 -17.50 -4.57 -16.29
C PRO A 40 -17.32 -5.62 -15.18
N LEU A 41 -16.67 -6.76 -15.46
CA LEU A 41 -16.44 -7.82 -14.48
C LEU A 41 -15.12 -7.65 -13.71
N ALA A 42 -14.30 -6.65 -14.04
CA ALA A 42 -13.00 -6.44 -13.42
C ALA A 42 -13.10 -6.24 -11.90
N GLY A 43 -14.09 -5.47 -11.43
CA GLY A 43 -14.35 -5.27 -9.99
C GLY A 43 -14.70 -6.58 -9.27
N LEU A 44 -15.56 -7.41 -9.85
CA LEU A 44 -15.90 -8.73 -9.28
C LEU A 44 -14.69 -9.67 -9.24
N ALA A 45 -13.87 -9.65 -10.29
CA ALA A 45 -12.63 -10.43 -10.33
C ALA A 45 -11.63 -9.94 -9.27
N ALA A 46 -11.55 -8.64 -9.03
CA ALA A 46 -10.74 -8.05 -7.96
C ALA A 46 -11.25 -8.49 -6.58
N SER A 47 -12.55 -8.39 -6.31
CA SER A 47 -13.16 -8.88 -5.06
C SER A 47 -12.85 -10.35 -4.81
N ALA A 48 -12.92 -11.20 -5.84
CA ALA A 48 -12.55 -12.61 -5.72
C ALA A 48 -11.06 -12.82 -5.40
N GLN A 49 -10.16 -11.95 -5.86
CA GLN A 49 -8.75 -12.01 -5.45
C GLN A 49 -8.56 -11.56 -4.00
N TRP A 50 -9.31 -10.58 -3.50
CA TRP A 50 -9.27 -10.18 -2.09
C TRP A 50 -9.70 -11.32 -1.17
N VAL A 51 -10.83 -11.97 -1.45
CA VAL A 51 -11.26 -13.16 -0.68
C VAL A 51 -10.19 -14.25 -0.68
N ARG A 52 -9.49 -14.45 -1.81
CA ARG A 52 -8.38 -15.43 -1.89
C ARG A 52 -7.14 -15.00 -1.15
N ALA A 53 -6.88 -13.70 -1.06
CA ALA A 53 -5.80 -13.17 -0.25
C ALA A 53 -6.08 -13.47 1.22
N ASP A 54 -7.30 -13.19 1.70
CA ASP A 54 -7.71 -13.48 3.08
C ASP A 54 -7.62 -14.98 3.40
N LEU A 55 -8.15 -15.86 2.53
CA LEU A 55 -8.01 -17.32 2.70
C LEU A 55 -6.55 -17.80 2.68
N ALA A 56 -5.68 -17.14 1.92
CA ALA A 56 -4.26 -17.46 1.92
C ALA A 56 -3.59 -17.01 3.23
N LEU A 57 -4.03 -15.90 3.83
CA LEU A 57 -3.56 -15.45 5.13
C LEU A 57 -3.99 -16.36 6.26
N GLU A 58 -5.27 -16.76 6.29
CA GLU A 58 -5.78 -17.74 7.24
C GLU A 58 -5.00 -19.06 7.19
N ALA A 59 -4.56 -19.46 5.99
CA ALA A 59 -3.73 -20.64 5.77
C ALA A 59 -2.22 -20.43 6.02
N GLY A 60 -1.80 -19.26 6.49
CA GLY A 60 -0.38 -18.92 6.72
C GLY A 60 0.48 -18.81 5.45
N ARG A 61 -0.15 -18.72 4.27
CA ARG A 61 0.53 -18.62 2.96
C ARG A 61 0.67 -17.17 2.53
N GLU A 62 1.47 -16.41 3.28
CA GLU A 62 1.64 -14.98 3.09
C GLU A 62 2.07 -14.59 1.66
N ASP A 63 3.09 -15.25 1.09
CA ASP A 63 3.56 -14.97 -0.28
C ASP A 63 2.44 -15.06 -1.33
N LEU A 64 1.57 -16.06 -1.17
CA LEU A 64 0.42 -16.23 -2.05
C LEU A 64 -0.61 -15.12 -1.82
N ALA A 65 -0.90 -14.75 -0.58
CA ALA A 65 -1.81 -13.66 -0.26
C ALA A 65 -1.39 -12.35 -0.93
N TRP A 66 -0.10 -12.02 -0.92
CA TRP A 66 0.42 -10.78 -1.53
C TRP A 66 0.37 -10.81 -3.04
N SER A 67 0.68 -11.95 -3.65
CA SER A 67 0.47 -12.13 -5.09
C SER A 67 -0.99 -11.92 -5.47
N ARG A 68 -1.94 -12.34 -4.62
CA ARG A 68 -3.38 -12.15 -4.84
C ARG A 68 -3.81 -10.70 -4.63
N ALA A 69 -3.32 -10.03 -3.59
CA ALA A 69 -3.56 -8.60 -3.35
C ALA A 69 -3.08 -7.71 -4.52
N GLU A 70 -1.85 -7.93 -5.00
CA GLU A 70 -1.32 -7.21 -6.17
C GLU A 70 -2.15 -7.46 -7.44
N ARG A 71 -2.63 -8.70 -7.64
CA ARG A 71 -3.55 -9.02 -8.75
C ARG A 71 -4.90 -8.32 -8.58
N ALA A 72 -5.42 -8.23 -7.36
CA ALA A 72 -6.67 -7.54 -7.09
C ALA A 72 -6.56 -6.05 -7.48
N LEU A 73 -5.46 -5.40 -7.09
CA LEU A 73 -5.15 -4.03 -7.47
C LEU A 73 -4.92 -3.84 -8.98
N ALA A 74 -4.31 -4.83 -9.64
CA ALA A 74 -4.16 -4.80 -11.09
C ALA A 74 -5.51 -4.89 -11.83
N LEU A 75 -6.48 -5.60 -11.26
CA LEU A 75 -7.82 -5.78 -11.82
C LEU A 75 -8.69 -4.55 -11.59
N ASP A 76 -8.69 -4.03 -10.36
CA ASP A 76 -9.38 -2.79 -10.00
C ASP A 76 -8.44 -1.82 -9.29
N PRO A 77 -7.71 -1.00 -10.07
CA PRO A 77 -6.77 -0.03 -9.50
C PRO A 77 -7.49 1.18 -8.89
N SER A 78 -8.81 1.33 -9.09
CA SER A 78 -9.59 2.43 -8.50
C SER A 78 -10.02 2.15 -7.05
N ALA A 79 -9.89 0.89 -6.60
CA ALA A 79 -10.25 0.47 -5.25
C ALA A 79 -9.29 1.05 -4.19
N THR A 80 -9.60 2.25 -3.68
CA THR A 80 -8.83 2.95 -2.64
C THR A 80 -8.50 2.04 -1.45
N ASP A 81 -9.49 1.34 -0.89
CA ASP A 81 -9.31 0.51 0.29
C ASP A 81 -8.33 -0.65 0.06
N GLY A 82 -8.27 -1.18 -1.16
CA GLY A 82 -7.31 -2.24 -1.51
C GLY A 82 -5.86 -1.76 -1.42
N TRP A 83 -5.60 -0.52 -1.84
CA TRP A 83 -4.27 0.09 -1.74
C TRP A 83 -3.88 0.30 -0.28
N TYR A 84 -4.82 0.83 0.51
CA TYR A 84 -4.63 1.02 1.95
C TYR A 84 -4.37 -0.32 2.66
N TYR A 85 -5.19 -1.34 2.40
CA TYR A 85 -5.05 -2.66 3.01
C TYR A 85 -3.65 -3.25 2.79
N LEU A 86 -3.19 -3.29 1.53
CA LEU A 86 -1.87 -3.84 1.21
C LEU A 86 -0.75 -3.01 1.86
N ALA A 87 -0.87 -1.68 1.83
CA ALA A 87 0.12 -0.80 2.43
C ALA A 87 0.21 -0.98 3.95
N ARG A 88 -0.94 -1.00 4.63
CA ARG A 88 -1.03 -1.20 6.09
C ARG A 88 -0.42 -2.53 6.48
N HIS A 89 -0.72 -3.61 5.76
CA HIS A 89 -0.14 -4.91 6.07
C HIS A 89 1.38 -4.88 5.98
N LEU A 90 1.93 -4.32 4.91
CA LEU A 90 3.39 -4.19 4.75
C LEU A 90 4.01 -3.29 5.82
N ALA A 91 3.37 -2.16 6.13
CA ALA A 91 3.94 -1.14 7.01
C ALA A 91 3.65 -1.32 8.51
N LEU A 92 2.68 -2.13 8.90
CA LEU A 92 2.38 -2.37 10.32
C LEU A 92 2.64 -3.83 10.67
N ASP A 93 2.07 -4.77 9.93
CA ASP A 93 2.14 -6.18 10.31
C ASP A 93 3.52 -6.77 9.99
N ARG A 94 4.04 -6.59 8.76
CA ARG A 94 5.33 -7.16 8.35
C ARG A 94 6.53 -6.48 9.01
N SER A 95 6.38 -5.22 9.41
CA SER A 95 7.39 -4.50 10.18
C SER A 95 7.15 -4.56 11.69
N ALA A 96 6.22 -5.37 12.19
CA ALA A 96 6.03 -5.52 13.64
C ALA A 96 7.26 -6.20 14.28
N ALA A 97 7.66 -5.74 15.46
CA ALA A 97 8.87 -6.21 16.14
C ALA A 97 8.83 -7.71 16.51
N ASP A 98 7.65 -8.25 16.80
CA ASP A 98 7.42 -9.67 17.10
C ASP A 98 7.52 -10.58 15.86
N ARG A 99 7.26 -10.04 14.66
CA ARG A 99 7.34 -10.77 13.39
C ARG A 99 8.66 -10.59 12.66
N CYS A 100 9.31 -9.43 12.82
CA CYS A 100 10.52 -9.06 12.10
C CYS A 100 11.55 -8.52 13.09
N PRO A 101 12.43 -9.40 13.65
CA PRO A 101 13.42 -8.99 14.65
C PRO A 101 14.48 -8.03 14.11
N ASP A 102 14.83 -8.13 12.82
CA ASP A 102 15.79 -7.25 12.18
C ASP A 102 15.20 -5.86 11.89
N GLN A 103 15.80 -4.83 12.48
CA GLN A 103 15.35 -3.45 12.32
C GLN A 103 15.49 -2.94 10.87
N ALA A 104 16.53 -3.38 10.16
CA ALA A 104 16.73 -2.97 8.77
C ALA A 104 15.63 -3.54 7.87
N GLN A 105 15.26 -4.80 8.10
CA GLN A 105 14.14 -5.44 7.42
C GLN A 105 12.78 -4.83 7.79
N ARG A 106 12.55 -4.43 9.05
CA ARG A 106 11.35 -3.65 9.42
C ARG A 106 11.25 -2.35 8.63
N ALA A 107 12.35 -1.60 8.54
CA ALA A 107 12.40 -0.37 7.77
C ALA A 107 12.19 -0.62 6.26
N HIS A 108 12.64 -1.77 5.74
CA HIS A 108 12.36 -2.16 4.36
C HIS A 108 10.86 -2.38 4.13
N TRP A 109 10.21 -3.18 4.97
CA TRP A 109 8.76 -3.43 4.87
C TRP A 109 7.93 -2.16 5.02
N PHE A 110 8.31 -1.30 5.97
CA PHE A 110 7.69 0.01 6.15
C PHE A 110 7.73 0.86 4.87
N ARG A 111 8.92 0.95 4.24
CA ARG A 111 9.08 1.68 2.96
C ARG A 111 8.25 1.07 1.83
N LEU A 112 8.11 -0.25 1.78
CA LEU A 112 7.27 -0.91 0.79
C LEU A 112 5.80 -0.51 0.95
N GLY A 113 5.27 -0.48 2.18
CA GLY A 113 3.91 -0.02 2.43
C GLY A 113 3.68 1.44 1.99
N LEU A 114 4.61 2.35 2.31
CA LEU A 114 4.52 3.74 1.83
C LEU A 114 4.62 3.84 0.29
N ALA A 115 5.41 2.98 -0.35
CA ALA A 115 5.53 2.93 -1.81
C ALA A 115 4.23 2.43 -2.48
N VAL A 116 3.50 1.51 -1.85
CA VAL A 116 2.18 1.06 -2.31
C VAL A 116 1.19 2.22 -2.30
N LEU A 117 1.11 3.00 -1.21
CA LEU A 117 0.23 4.19 -1.15
C LEU A 117 0.59 5.23 -2.22
N LYS A 118 1.90 5.48 -2.40
CA LYS A 118 2.38 6.40 -3.44
C LYS A 118 2.00 5.94 -4.86
N ARG A 119 2.06 4.63 -5.13
CA ARG A 119 1.59 4.07 -6.41
C ARG A 119 0.07 4.22 -6.56
N GLY A 120 -0.67 4.02 -5.47
CA GLY A 120 -2.13 4.16 -5.46
C GLY A 120 -2.62 5.58 -5.72
N GLU A 121 -1.88 6.63 -5.34
CA GLU A 121 -2.25 8.04 -5.60
C GLU A 121 -2.57 8.31 -7.09
N ALA A 122 -1.88 7.63 -8.02
CA ALA A 122 -2.09 7.82 -9.46
C ALA A 122 -3.33 7.09 -10.02
N HIS A 123 -4.00 6.26 -9.22
CA HIS A 123 -4.91 5.24 -9.72
C HIS A 123 -6.22 5.13 -8.94
N ALA A 124 -6.18 5.36 -7.62
CA ALA A 124 -7.31 5.21 -6.74
C ALA A 124 -8.43 6.22 -7.04
N ALA A 125 -9.67 5.84 -6.74
CA ALA A 125 -10.81 6.73 -6.87
C ALA A 125 -10.70 7.93 -5.92
N ASN A 126 -10.15 7.71 -4.72
CA ASN A 126 -9.95 8.75 -3.70
C ASN A 126 -8.46 8.87 -3.35
N PRO A 127 -7.64 9.53 -4.19
CA PRO A 127 -6.21 9.62 -3.96
C PRO A 127 -5.85 10.45 -2.72
N ALA A 128 -6.70 11.41 -2.34
CA ALA A 128 -6.52 12.23 -1.15
C ALA A 128 -6.47 11.39 0.14
N GLU A 129 -7.29 10.32 0.21
CA GLU A 129 -7.30 9.36 1.34
C GLU A 129 -5.98 8.59 1.42
N LEU A 130 -5.47 8.07 0.30
CA LEU A 130 -4.19 7.32 0.32
C LEU A 130 -3.00 8.19 0.74
N VAL A 131 -3.02 9.46 0.34
CA VAL A 131 -1.98 10.41 0.76
C VAL A 131 -2.12 10.74 2.24
N LEU A 132 -3.34 10.88 2.76
CA LEU A 132 -3.59 11.02 4.20
C LEU A 132 -3.05 9.81 4.96
N ASP A 133 -3.40 8.59 4.54
CA ASP A 133 -2.94 7.34 5.16
C ASP A 133 -1.42 7.24 5.16
N ARG A 134 -0.77 7.70 4.09
CA ARG A 134 0.69 7.77 4.03
C ARG A 134 1.26 8.66 5.13
N GLY A 135 0.61 9.80 5.37
CA GLY A 135 0.94 10.71 6.47
C GLY A 135 0.70 10.08 7.84
N LEU A 136 -0.42 9.38 8.03
CA LEU A 136 -0.74 8.71 9.29
C LEU A 136 0.25 7.59 9.63
N LEU A 137 0.67 6.78 8.65
CA LEU A 137 1.72 5.78 8.85
C LEU A 137 3.05 6.44 9.26
N LEU A 138 3.45 7.52 8.59
CA LEU A 138 4.68 8.25 8.94
C LEU A 138 4.60 8.90 10.33
N ALA A 139 3.43 9.41 10.73
CA ALA A 139 3.20 9.93 12.08
C ALA A 139 3.27 8.82 13.15
N TRP A 140 2.69 7.65 12.86
CA TRP A 140 2.83 6.47 13.71
C TRP A 140 4.29 6.05 13.86
N LEU A 141 5.04 5.97 12.75
CA LEU A 141 6.47 5.67 12.76
C LEU A 141 7.25 6.67 13.63
N GLY A 142 6.96 7.96 13.48
CA GLY A 142 7.59 9.02 14.28
C GLY A 142 7.21 9.01 15.76
N SER A 143 6.22 8.21 16.15
CA SER A 143 5.78 8.03 17.54
C SER A 143 6.35 6.77 18.19
N LEU A 144 7.02 5.91 17.42
CA LEU A 144 7.66 4.71 17.96
C LEU A 144 8.89 5.07 18.83
N PRO A 145 9.23 4.20 19.80
CA PRO A 145 10.53 4.22 20.47
C PRO A 145 11.70 4.35 19.49
N GLU A 146 12.72 5.10 19.91
CA GLU A 146 13.90 5.35 19.09
C GLU A 146 14.60 4.04 18.70
N GLY A 147 14.92 3.92 17.41
CA GLY A 147 15.55 2.72 16.85
C GLY A 147 14.61 1.54 16.60
N GLU A 148 13.31 1.62 16.93
CA GLU A 148 12.40 0.52 16.62
C GLU A 148 12.30 0.29 15.11
N ILE A 149 12.16 1.35 14.32
CA ILE A 149 12.27 1.29 12.86
C ILE A 149 13.21 2.43 12.40
N PRO A 150 14.43 2.12 11.93
CA PRO A 150 15.40 3.12 11.49
C PRO A 150 14.87 3.97 10.34
N TRP A 151 14.83 5.29 10.55
CA TRP A 151 14.31 6.25 9.58
C TRP A 151 15.27 7.43 9.34
N PRO A 152 15.42 7.92 8.09
CA PRO A 152 16.21 9.12 7.82
C PRO A 152 15.69 10.33 8.60
N GLY A 153 16.58 10.95 9.38
CA GLY A 153 16.23 12.06 10.28
C GLY A 153 15.50 11.63 11.57
N GLY A 154 15.43 10.33 11.85
CA GLY A 154 14.76 9.78 13.04
C GLY A 154 13.27 10.12 13.10
N ALA A 155 12.75 10.23 14.32
CA ALA A 155 11.36 10.58 14.58
C ALA A 155 10.97 11.93 13.95
N ALA A 156 11.81 12.96 14.08
CA ALA A 156 11.57 14.26 13.45
C ALA A 156 11.49 14.17 11.93
N GLY A 157 12.35 13.35 11.30
CA GLY A 157 12.30 13.10 9.86
C GLY A 157 11.03 12.38 9.40
N ALA A 158 10.51 11.45 10.22
CA ALA A 158 9.23 10.78 9.96
C ALA A 158 8.06 11.79 10.06
N TRP A 159 8.00 12.60 11.11
CA TRP A 159 6.99 13.65 11.26
C TRP A 159 7.07 14.74 10.18
N GLY A 160 8.27 15.10 9.74
CA GLY A 160 8.46 16.03 8.62
C GLY A 160 7.88 15.48 7.30
N GLN A 161 8.06 14.19 7.03
CA GLN A 161 7.44 13.54 5.87
C GLN A 161 5.92 13.34 6.05
N ALA A 162 5.45 13.08 7.28
CA ALA A 162 4.03 13.01 7.60
C ALA A 162 3.34 14.35 7.28
N ARG A 163 3.92 15.46 7.75
CA ARG A 163 3.49 16.83 7.42
C ARG A 163 3.39 17.05 5.91
N GLN A 164 4.41 16.67 5.14
CA GLN A 164 4.39 16.80 3.68
C GLN A 164 3.25 16.01 3.04
N ALA A 165 2.98 14.79 3.53
CA ALA A 165 1.85 14.00 3.07
C ALA A 165 0.51 14.68 3.42
N PHE A 166 0.34 15.18 4.64
CA PHE A 166 -0.88 15.90 5.02
C PHE A 166 -1.12 17.17 4.17
N LEU A 167 -0.09 17.97 3.91
CA LEU A 167 -0.20 19.11 2.99
C LEU A 167 -0.65 18.66 1.59
N ARG A 168 -0.06 17.58 1.07
CA ARG A 168 -0.43 17.02 -0.23
C ARG A 168 -1.88 16.50 -0.26
N ALA A 169 -2.34 15.86 0.82
CA ALA A 169 -3.73 15.42 0.93
C ALA A 169 -4.70 16.61 0.97
N ALA A 170 -4.32 17.72 1.61
CA ALA A 170 -5.10 18.95 1.62
C ALA A 170 -5.18 19.58 0.21
N GLU A 171 -4.08 19.60 -0.55
CA GLU A 171 -4.08 20.03 -1.96
C GLU A 171 -5.01 19.19 -2.84
N LEU A 172 -5.16 17.90 -2.50
CA LEU A 172 -6.09 16.97 -3.17
C LEU A 172 -7.53 17.09 -2.64
N GLY A 173 -7.81 17.97 -1.69
CA GLY A 173 -9.14 18.26 -1.18
C GLY A 173 -9.57 17.50 0.07
N HIS A 174 -8.67 16.82 0.78
CA HIS A 174 -9.04 16.15 2.04
C HIS A 174 -9.32 17.18 3.15
N PRO A 175 -10.51 17.15 3.80
CA PRO A 175 -10.99 18.25 4.64
C PRO A 175 -10.20 18.47 5.93
N GLN A 176 -9.56 17.43 6.48
CA GLN A 176 -8.87 17.49 7.78
C GLN A 176 -7.35 17.60 7.65
N SER A 177 -6.80 17.48 6.44
CA SER A 177 -5.36 17.28 6.28
C SER A 177 -4.54 18.55 6.53
N ALA A 178 -5.13 19.74 6.37
CA ALA A 178 -4.46 20.99 6.72
C ALA A 178 -4.16 21.06 8.23
N GLU A 179 -5.16 20.75 9.06
CA GLU A 179 -5.01 20.72 10.52
C GLU A 179 -3.98 19.66 10.97
N LEU A 180 -3.99 18.48 10.34
CA LEU A 180 -2.99 17.44 10.62
C LEU A 180 -1.57 17.87 10.26
N ALA A 181 -1.39 18.66 9.20
CA ALA A 181 -0.09 19.22 8.85
C ALA A 181 0.43 20.22 9.90
N GLU A 182 -0.46 21.05 10.47
CA GLU A 182 -0.12 21.96 11.56
C GLU A 182 0.31 21.18 12.81
N ARG A 183 -0.48 20.17 13.21
CA ARG A 183 -0.15 19.29 14.35
C ARG A 183 1.19 18.59 14.15
N ALA A 184 1.45 18.04 12.97
CA ALA A 184 2.72 17.40 12.63
C ALA A 184 3.91 18.38 12.71
N THR A 185 3.69 19.67 12.41
CA THR A 185 4.72 20.71 12.55
C THR A 185 5.09 20.90 14.02
N LEU A 186 4.09 21.05 14.90
CA LEU A 186 4.31 21.25 16.33
C LEU A 186 5.08 20.09 16.96
N VAL A 187 4.69 18.85 16.64
CA VAL A 187 5.35 17.64 17.16
C VAL A 187 6.80 17.57 16.67
N MET A 188 7.05 17.82 15.37
CA MET A 188 8.39 17.83 14.81
C MET A 188 9.30 18.86 15.51
N GLU A 189 8.82 20.08 15.75
CA GLU A 189 9.57 21.14 16.43
C GLU A 189 9.84 20.82 17.91
N GLU A 190 8.90 20.15 18.58
CA GLU A 190 9.11 19.66 19.95
C GLU A 190 10.22 18.62 20.00
N ILE A 191 10.22 17.64 19.10
CA ILE A 191 11.27 16.61 19.02
C ILE A 191 12.64 17.25 18.77
N ILE A 192 12.74 18.21 17.84
CA ILE A 192 14.00 18.91 17.55
C ILE A 192 14.50 19.66 18.80
N ARG A 193 13.62 20.44 19.45
CA ARG A 193 13.97 21.18 20.68
C ARG A 193 14.40 20.26 21.82
N ALA A 194 13.77 19.10 21.95
CA ALA A 194 14.12 18.11 22.98
C ALA A 194 15.50 17.50 22.73
N ARG A 195 15.87 17.29 21.46
CA ARG A 195 17.20 16.80 21.07
C ARG A 195 18.29 17.82 21.36
N ASP A 196 18.07 19.09 21.04
CA ASP A 196 19.09 20.14 21.19
C ASP A 196 19.37 20.52 22.66
N ARG A 197 18.54 20.05 23.59
CA ARG A 197 18.73 20.21 25.04
C ARG A 197 19.51 19.07 25.70
N ARG A 198 19.79 17.98 24.98
CA ARG A 198 20.56 16.82 25.45
C ARG A 198 22.02 16.94 25.03
#